data_AF-A0A3D0UIM5-F1
#
_entry.id   AF-A0A3D0UIM5-F1
#
_cell.length_a   1.000
_cell.length_b   1.000
_cell.length_c   1.000
_cell.angle_alpha   90.00
_cell.angle_beta   90.00
_cell.angle_gamma   90.00
#
_symmetry.space_group_name_H-M   'P 1'
#
loop_
_entity.id
_entity.type
_entity.pdbx_description
1 polymer ?
#
loop_
_entity_poly.entity_id
_entity_poly.type
_entity_poly.pdbx_seq_one_letter_code
_entity_poly.pdbx_strand_id
1 'polypeptide(L)'
;NKLWSVHLNDQNGLKFDQDRSFGSVDLRRAFNQVRVLDENRYWQIGMVGLDVKAVRTQPADIATKHLRNSLHTFLRLVEVVRSLDRQTMDELIAAHDYEELDWFILNNLMGN
;
A
#
# COMPACT_ATOMS: atom_id res chain seq x y z
N ASN A 1 -11.36 18.05 6.79
CA ASN A 1 -10.64 18.44 5.56
C ASN A 1 -9.26 19.00 5.91
N LYS A 2 -8.30 18.13 6.29
CA LYS A 2 -6.94 18.52 6.73
C LYS A 2 -5.83 17.65 6.14
N LEU A 3 -6.17 16.65 5.32
CA LEU A 3 -5.23 15.76 4.66
C LEU A 3 -4.98 16.31 3.24
N TRP A 4 -3.89 17.07 3.07
CA TRP A 4 -3.61 17.78 1.81
C TRP A 4 -2.76 16.95 0.84
N SER A 5 -1.79 16.19 1.36
CA SER A 5 -1.00 15.22 0.61
C SER A 5 -0.65 14.03 1.51
N VAL A 6 -0.34 12.90 0.88
CA VAL A 6 0.18 11.71 1.56
C VAL A 6 1.48 11.32 0.87
N HIS A 7 2.52 11.07 1.65
CA HIS A 7 3.82 10.60 1.17
C HIS A 7 4.00 9.17 1.65
N LEU A 8 4.19 8.25 0.71
CA LEU A 8 4.26 6.82 0.97
C LEU A 8 5.71 6.34 0.92
N ASN A 9 6.10 5.60 1.95
CA ASN A 9 7.34 4.88 2.05
C ASN A 9 7.13 3.61 2.90
N ASP A 10 8.19 2.87 3.21
CA ASP A 10 8.14 1.78 4.17
C ASP A 10 9.31 1.86 5.15
N GLN A 11 9.18 1.20 6.30
CA GLN A 11 10.19 1.24 7.37
C GLN A 11 10.11 0.04 8.29
N ASN A 12 11.26 -0.34 8.85
CA ASN A 12 11.37 -1.36 9.89
C ASN A 12 11.35 -0.73 11.27
N GLY A 13 10.33 -1.04 12.07
CA GLY A 13 10.28 -0.71 13.50
C GLY A 13 10.54 0.76 13.84
N LEU A 14 10.81 1.03 15.11
CA LEU A 14 11.02 2.40 15.64
C LEU A 14 12.51 2.73 15.70
N LYS A 15 13.14 2.95 14.54
CA LYS A 15 14.53 3.46 14.46
C LYS A 15 14.57 4.86 13.82
N PHE A 16 15.33 5.01 12.76
CA PHE A 16 15.41 6.20 11.93
C PHE A 16 14.49 6.03 10.72
N ASP A 17 14.06 7.15 10.13
CA ASP A 17 13.31 7.11 8.88
C ASP A 17 14.18 6.51 7.76
N GLN A 18 13.72 5.40 7.20
CA GLN A 18 14.51 4.61 6.25
C GLN A 18 14.16 4.91 4.80
N ASP A 19 13.03 5.58 4.55
CA ASP A 19 12.50 5.83 3.20
C ASP A 19 12.54 4.58 2.30
N ARG A 20 12.22 3.39 2.84
CA ARG A 20 12.29 2.16 2.02
C ARG A 20 11.21 2.18 0.96
N SER A 21 11.43 1.39 -0.09
CA SER A 21 10.44 1.18 -1.13
C SER A 21 9.08 0.79 -0.54
N PHE A 22 8.03 1.43 -1.03
CA PHE A 22 6.67 1.25 -0.53
C PHE A 22 6.23 -0.23 -0.63
N GLY A 23 5.70 -0.77 0.47
CA GLY A 23 5.24 -2.16 0.57
C GLY A 23 6.33 -3.22 0.60
N SER A 24 7.61 -2.85 0.75
CA SER A 24 8.73 -3.81 0.77
C SER A 24 8.99 -4.45 2.14
N VAL A 25 8.51 -3.86 3.22
CA VAL A 25 8.66 -4.35 4.59
C VAL A 25 7.34 -4.93 5.08
N ASP A 26 6.24 -4.21 4.88
CA ASP A 26 4.91 -4.63 5.33
C ASP A 26 3.85 -4.39 4.24
N LEU A 27 3.62 -5.42 3.43
CA LEU A 27 2.66 -5.39 2.34
C LEU A 27 1.21 -5.26 2.85
N ARG A 28 0.89 -5.87 3.99
CA ARG A 28 -0.46 -5.82 4.60
C ARG A 28 -0.79 -4.40 5.05
N ARG A 29 0.18 -3.69 5.64
CA ARG A 29 0.04 -2.28 6.02
C ARG A 29 -0.03 -1.36 4.80
N ALA A 30 0.79 -1.59 3.79
CA ALA A 30 0.72 -0.85 2.54
C ALA A 30 -0.65 -1.00 1.86
N PHE A 31 -1.18 -2.23 1.80
CA PHE A 31 -2.53 -2.51 1.33
C PHE A 31 -3.59 -1.69 2.09
N ASN A 32 -3.55 -1.67 3.43
CA ASN A 32 -4.50 -0.90 4.24
C ASN A 32 -4.46 0.59 3.92
N GLN A 33 -3.27 1.16 3.73
CA GLN A 33 -3.13 2.58 3.35
C GLN A 33 -3.77 2.84 1.98
N VAL A 34 -3.47 2.01 0.97
CA VAL A 34 -4.04 2.15 -0.37
C VAL A 34 -5.56 2.00 -0.34
N ARG A 35 -6.08 1.01 0.41
CA ARG A 35 -7.51 0.77 0.58
C ARG A 35 -8.23 2.01 1.10
N VAL A 36 -7.75 2.59 2.20
CA VAL A 36 -8.37 3.79 2.79
C VAL A 36 -8.37 4.97 1.82
N LEU A 37 -7.26 5.18 1.08
CA LEU A 37 -7.17 6.25 0.10
C LEU A 37 -8.13 6.05 -1.08
N ASP A 38 -8.24 4.83 -1.59
CA ASP A 38 -9.12 4.51 -2.72
C ASP A 38 -10.61 4.59 -2.35
N GLU A 39 -10.99 4.00 -1.21
CA GLU A 39 -12.38 4.02 -0.71
C GLU A 39 -12.90 5.43 -0.44
N ASN A 40 -12.01 6.34 -0.02
CA ASN A 40 -12.35 7.73 0.23
C ASN A 40 -12.14 8.65 -0.97
N ARG A 41 -11.89 8.09 -2.16
CA ARG A 41 -11.69 8.83 -3.41
C ARG A 41 -10.64 9.94 -3.29
N TYR A 42 -9.55 9.67 -2.56
CA TYR A 42 -8.60 10.69 -2.16
C TYR A 42 -7.98 11.45 -3.34
N TRP A 43 -7.90 10.82 -4.52
CA TRP A 43 -7.45 11.44 -5.78
C TRP A 43 -8.26 12.67 -6.21
N GLN A 44 -9.45 12.89 -5.65
CA GLN A 44 -10.27 14.07 -5.94
C GLN A 44 -9.88 15.30 -5.11
N ILE A 45 -9.18 15.10 -4.00
CA ILE A 45 -8.97 16.14 -2.98
C ILE A 45 -7.51 16.32 -2.58
N GLY A 46 -6.62 15.42 -2.99
CA GLY A 46 -5.20 15.48 -2.62
C GLY A 46 -4.31 14.70 -3.57
N MET A 47 -3.03 14.62 -3.17
CA MET A 47 -1.98 13.96 -3.96
C MET A 47 -1.31 12.85 -3.15
N VAL A 48 -0.96 11.77 -3.85
CA VAL A 48 -0.15 10.67 -3.31
C VAL A 48 1.25 10.78 -3.91
N GLY A 49 2.23 11.06 -3.07
CA GLY A 49 3.65 11.07 -3.40
C GLY A 49 4.36 9.81 -2.91
N LEU A 50 5.48 9.46 -3.55
CA LEU A 50 6.38 8.40 -3.11
C LEU A 50 7.64 9.05 -2.55
N ASP A 51 7.78 9.03 -1.22
CA ASP A 51 8.94 9.61 -0.52
C ASP A 51 9.92 8.51 -0.15
N VAL A 52 10.57 7.98 -1.18
CA VAL A 52 11.38 6.76 -1.10
C VAL A 52 12.82 7.04 -1.52
N LYS A 53 13.74 6.23 -0.99
CA LYS A 53 15.17 6.26 -1.30
C LYS A 53 15.63 4.91 -1.84
N ALA A 54 16.75 4.94 -2.56
CA ALA A 54 17.43 3.72 -2.98
C ALA A 54 17.91 2.92 -1.75
N VAL A 55 17.70 1.60 -1.77
CA VAL A 55 18.04 0.70 -0.65
C VAL A 55 19.54 0.74 -0.31
N ARG A 56 20.38 0.87 -1.34
CA ARG A 56 21.82 1.08 -1.28
C ARG A 56 22.24 1.95 -2.46
N THR A 57 23.47 2.46 -2.43
CA THR A 57 24.07 3.19 -3.55
C THR A 57 23.93 2.39 -4.85
N GLN A 58 23.53 3.07 -5.91
CA GLN A 58 23.35 2.51 -7.25
C GLN A 58 24.00 3.44 -8.28
N PRO A 59 24.49 2.89 -9.41
CA PRO A 59 24.80 3.69 -10.59
C PRO A 59 23.63 4.58 -11.02
N ALA A 60 23.93 5.78 -11.54
CA ALA A 60 22.93 6.81 -11.82
C ALA A 60 21.84 6.37 -12.81
N ASP A 61 22.20 5.53 -13.79
CA ASP A 61 21.32 4.98 -14.81
C ASP A 61 20.24 4.04 -14.26
N ILE A 62 20.49 3.40 -13.11
CA ILE A 62 19.53 2.50 -12.44
C ILE A 62 19.05 3.02 -11.09
N ALA A 63 19.53 4.18 -10.65
CA ALA A 63 19.27 4.72 -9.32
C ALA A 63 17.77 4.95 -9.05
N THR A 64 16.94 5.16 -10.07
CA THR A 64 15.50 5.42 -9.95
C THR A 64 14.63 4.16 -9.83
N LYS A 65 15.21 2.96 -9.85
CA LYS A 65 14.44 1.70 -9.76
C LYS A 65 13.59 1.60 -8.49
N HIS A 66 14.03 2.16 -7.37
CA HIS A 66 13.25 2.17 -6.12
C HIS A 66 11.94 2.96 -6.25
N LEU A 67 11.96 4.11 -6.94
CA LEU A 67 10.77 4.91 -7.26
C LEU A 67 9.84 4.15 -8.20
N ARG A 68 10.38 3.62 -9.31
CA ARG A 68 9.62 2.80 -10.28
C ARG A 68 8.93 1.63 -9.59
N ASN A 69 9.67 0.87 -8.78
CA ASN A 69 9.13 -0.30 -8.09
C ASN A 69 8.05 0.09 -7.07
N SER A 70 8.24 1.19 -6.34
CA SER A 70 7.25 1.68 -5.37
C SER A 70 5.96 2.14 -6.07
N LEU A 71 6.07 2.76 -7.26
CA LEU A 71 4.92 3.10 -8.10
C LEU A 71 4.18 1.85 -8.59
N HIS A 72 4.92 0.85 -9.08
CA HIS A 72 4.31 -0.42 -9.50
C HIS A 72 3.61 -1.12 -8.33
N THR A 73 4.22 -1.15 -7.14
CA THR A 73 3.59 -1.72 -5.94
C THR A 73 2.31 -0.97 -5.61
N PHE A 74 2.32 0.37 -5.59
CA PHE A 74 1.12 1.18 -5.32
C PHE A 74 0.00 0.86 -6.31
N LEU A 75 0.29 0.88 -7.62
CA LEU A 75 -0.70 0.61 -8.66
C LEU A 75 -1.26 -0.82 -8.56
N ARG A 76 -0.40 -1.81 -8.28
CA ARG A 76 -0.84 -3.20 -8.08
C ARG A 76 -1.73 -3.35 -6.86
N LEU A 77 -1.43 -2.65 -5.76
CA LEU A 77 -2.29 -2.62 -4.59
C LEU A 77 -3.64 -1.94 -4.87
N VAL A 78 -3.68 -0.89 -5.72
CA VAL A 78 -4.94 -0.28 -6.17
C VAL A 78 -5.79 -1.30 -6.96
N GLU A 79 -5.16 -2.07 -7.85
CA GLU A 79 -5.85 -3.14 -8.58
C GLU A 79 -6.45 -4.18 -7.63
N VAL A 80 -5.66 -4.64 -6.64
CA VAL A 80 -6.14 -5.60 -5.63
C VAL A 80 -7.31 -5.00 -4.84
N VAL A 81 -7.18 -3.79 -4.31
CA VAL A 81 -8.27 -3.12 -3.57
C VAL A 81 -9.57 -3.04 -4.38
N ARG A 82 -9.46 -2.79 -5.68
CA ARG A 82 -10.61 -2.67 -6.58
C ARG A 82 -11.15 -4.01 -7.06
N SER A 83 -10.38 -5.10 -6.96
CA SER A 83 -10.83 -6.44 -7.33
C SER A 83 -11.50 -7.20 -6.19
N LEU A 84 -11.33 -6.74 -4.93
CA LEU A 84 -11.95 -7.41 -3.78
C LEU A 84 -13.48 -7.40 -3.87
N ASP A 85 -14.07 -8.56 -3.60
CA ASP A 85 -15.50 -8.65 -3.36
C ASP A 85 -15.86 -7.95 -2.04
N ARG A 86 -16.44 -6.76 -2.18
CA ARG A 86 -16.87 -5.94 -1.05
C ARG A 86 -17.99 -6.60 -0.26
N GLN A 87 -18.87 -7.33 -0.93
CA GLN A 87 -19.96 -8.03 -0.25
C GLN A 87 -19.40 -9.08 0.69
N THR A 88 -18.48 -9.92 0.22
CA THR A 88 -17.77 -10.90 1.07
C THR A 88 -17.10 -10.22 2.26
N MET A 89 -16.37 -9.11 2.05
CA MET A 89 -15.74 -8.40 3.18
C MET A 89 -16.76 -7.88 4.20
N ASP A 90 -17.85 -7.26 3.74
CA ASP A 90 -18.88 -6.69 4.60
C ASP A 90 -19.61 -7.78 5.41
N GLU A 91 -19.86 -8.94 4.80
CA GLU A 91 -20.44 -10.11 5.45
C GLU A 91 -19.52 -10.66 6.55
N LEU A 92 -18.22 -10.80 6.27
CA LEU A 92 -17.23 -11.26 7.27
C LEU A 92 -17.08 -10.27 8.44
N ILE A 93 -17.08 -8.96 8.14
CA ILE A 93 -17.05 -7.91 9.16
C ILE A 93 -18.32 -7.98 10.03
N ALA A 94 -19.49 -8.10 9.43
CA ALA A 94 -20.76 -8.19 10.17
C ALA A 94 -20.82 -9.44 11.06
N ALA A 95 -20.21 -10.54 10.62
CA ALA A 95 -20.08 -11.78 11.39
C ALA A 95 -19.00 -11.73 12.48
N HIS A 96 -18.15 -10.69 12.52
CA HIS A 96 -16.92 -10.63 13.33
C HIS A 96 -15.92 -11.77 13.03
N ASP A 97 -15.96 -12.33 11.81
CA ASP A 97 -15.03 -13.37 11.38
C ASP A 97 -13.75 -12.74 10.81
N TYR A 98 -12.92 -12.24 11.73
CA TYR A 98 -11.69 -11.53 11.37
C TYR A 98 -10.57 -12.45 10.87
N GLU A 99 -10.62 -13.74 11.21
CA GLU A 99 -9.66 -14.73 10.72
C GLU A 99 -9.92 -15.01 9.23
N GLU A 100 -11.17 -15.23 8.83
CA GLU A 100 -11.51 -15.42 7.42
C GLU A 100 -11.36 -14.12 6.63
N LEU A 101 -11.66 -12.96 7.22
CA LEU A 101 -11.42 -11.67 6.58
C LEU A 101 -9.92 -11.46 6.29
N ASP A 102 -9.04 -11.76 7.25
CA ASP A 102 -7.61 -11.62 7.03
C ASP A 102 -7.11 -12.64 5.99
N TRP A 103 -7.58 -13.89 6.04
CA TRP A 103 -7.27 -14.91 5.04
C TRP A 103 -7.73 -14.51 3.63
N PHE A 104 -8.94 -13.98 3.49
CA PHE A 104 -9.47 -13.45 2.23
C PHE A 104 -8.56 -12.36 1.65
N ILE A 105 -8.14 -11.40 2.47
CA ILE A 105 -7.23 -10.32 2.06
C ILE A 105 -5.86 -10.89 1.67
N LEU A 106 -5.30 -11.78 2.50
CA LEU A 106 -3.99 -12.39 2.25
C LEU A 106 -3.97 -13.19 0.94
N ASN A 107 -5.00 -13.98 0.64
CA ASN A 107 -5.10 -14.71 -0.62
C ASN A 107 -5.05 -13.79 -1.84
N ASN A 108 -5.83 -12.70 -1.81
CA ASN A 108 -5.85 -11.72 -2.88
C ASN A 108 -4.48 -11.01 -3.04
N LEU A 109 -3.78 -10.73 -1.93
CA LEU A 109 -2.44 -10.17 -1.96
C LEU A 109 -1.39 -11.15 -2.51
N MET A 110 -1.57 -12.45 -2.29
CA MET A 110 -0.70 -13.50 -2.83
C MET A 110 -0.97 -13.82 -4.31
N GLY A 111 -2.08 -13.33 -4.87
CA GLY A 111 -2.42 -13.48 -6.28
C GLY A 111 -3.19 -14.76 -6.63
N ASN A 112 -3.91 -15.33 -5.65
CA ASN A 112 -4.86 -16.42 -5.87
C ASN A 112 -6.17 -15.92 -6.48
#